data_AF-W1YIA1-F1
#
_entry.id   AF-W1YIA1-F1
#
_cell.length_a   1.000
_cell.length_b   1.000
_cell.length_c   1.000
_cell.angle_alpha   90.00
_cell.angle_beta   90.00
_cell.angle_gamma   90.00
#
_symmetry.space_group_name_H-M   'P 1'
#
loop_
_entity.id
_entity.type
_entity.pdbx_description
1 polymer ?
#
loop_
_entity_poly.entity_id
_entity_poly.type
_entity_poly.pdbx_seq_one_letter_code
_entity_poly.pdbx_strand_id
1 'polypeptide(L)'
;GHSERTGVMVEPRLSTQWFVKMDQLAKNAIANQDTDDKVEFYPPRFNDTFLQWMENVHDWVISRQLWWGHQIPAWYNAEGEMYVGEEAPEGDGWTQDEDVLDT
;
A
#
# COMPACT_ATOMS: atom_id res chain seq x y z
N GLY A 1 -17.33 -2.59 10.12
CA GLY A 1 -16.55 -3.83 10.36
C GLY A 1 -15.91 -3.75 11.74
N HIS A 2 -15.22 -4.80 12.17
CA HIS A 2 -14.40 -4.78 13.40
C HIS A 2 -12.93 -4.92 13.01
N SER A 3 -12.02 -4.37 13.82
CA SER A 3 -10.59 -4.56 13.65
C SER A 3 -10.26 -6.03 13.81
N GLU A 4 -9.51 -6.60 12.87
CA GLU A 4 -9.08 -8.01 12.95
C GLU A 4 -8.23 -8.29 14.20
N ARG A 5 -7.42 -7.31 14.62
CA ARG A 5 -6.47 -7.47 15.75
C ARG A 5 -7.12 -7.27 17.11
N THR A 6 -7.97 -6.26 17.27
CA THR A 6 -8.53 -5.88 18.58
C THR A 6 -10.00 -6.25 18.74
N GLY A 7 -10.69 -6.58 17.65
CA GLY A 7 -12.13 -6.85 17.66
C GLY A 7 -13.01 -5.62 17.90
N VAL A 8 -12.42 -4.42 18.03
CA VAL A 8 -13.19 -3.16 18.25
C VAL A 8 -13.85 -2.70 16.95
N MET A 9 -15.00 -2.03 17.05
CA MET A 9 -15.72 -1.49 15.89
C MET A 9 -14.87 -0.46 15.14
N VAL A 10 -14.78 -0.60 13.82
CA VAL A 10 -14.07 0.34 12.94
C VAL A 10 -15.01 1.46 12.53
N GLU A 11 -14.54 2.69 12.65
CA GLU A 11 -15.22 3.89 12.17
C GLU A 11 -14.60 4.36 10.83
N PRO A 12 -15.42 4.60 9.78
CA PRO A 12 -14.94 5.19 8.55
C PRO A 12 -14.72 6.70 8.73
N ARG A 13 -13.49 7.16 8.46
CA ARG A 13 -13.12 8.59 8.47
C ARG A 13 -12.35 8.93 7.21
N LEU A 14 -12.69 10.05 6.58
CA LEU A 14 -11.91 10.58 5.45
C LEU A 14 -10.60 11.16 5.98
N SER A 15 -9.49 10.70 5.41
CA SER A 15 -8.14 11.16 5.71
C SER A 15 -7.29 11.09 4.44
N THR A 16 -6.33 12.00 4.32
CA THR A 16 -5.25 11.89 3.34
C THR A 16 -4.33 10.75 3.76
N GLN A 17 -4.02 9.85 2.83
CA GLN A 17 -3.22 8.64 3.06
C GLN A 17 -2.41 8.34 1.80
N TRP A 18 -1.38 7.50 1.94
CA TRP A 18 -0.58 7.01 0.84
C TRP A 18 -1.22 5.78 0.20
N PHE A 19 -1.34 5.80 -1.12
CA PHE A 19 -1.96 4.72 -1.89
C PHE A 19 -1.03 4.23 -2.99
N VAL A 20 -1.06 2.92 -3.24
CA VAL A 20 -0.48 2.31 -4.44
C VAL A 20 -1.59 2.12 -5.46
N LYS A 21 -1.36 2.63 -6.68
CA LYS A 21 -2.27 2.43 -7.81
C LYS A 21 -2.23 0.98 -8.28
N MET A 22 -3.22 0.18 -7.89
CA MET A 22 -3.19 -1.27 -8.06
C MET A 22 -3.61 -1.74 -9.45
N ASP A 23 -4.37 -0.94 -10.19
CA ASP A 23 -4.93 -1.32 -11.51
C ASP A 23 -3.88 -1.90 -12.47
N GLN A 24 -2.74 -1.21 -12.65
CA GLN A 24 -1.70 -1.69 -13.55
C GLN A 24 -0.96 -2.92 -13.00
N LEU A 25 -0.74 -2.97 -11.69
CA LEU A 25 -0.05 -4.08 -11.05
C LEU A 25 -0.87 -5.38 -11.15
N ALA A 26 -2.18 -5.30 -10.90
CA ALA A 26 -3.08 -6.42 -11.05
C ALA A 26 -3.20 -6.89 -12.50
N LYS A 27 -3.30 -5.97 -13.48
CA LYS A 27 -3.29 -6.32 -14.91
C LYS A 27 -2.03 -7.09 -15.31
N ASN A 28 -0.87 -6.64 -14.85
CA ASN A 28 0.39 -7.33 -15.12
C ASN A 28 0.42 -8.73 -14.49
N ALA A 29 -0.11 -8.86 -13.26
CA ALA A 29 -0.14 -10.12 -12.54
C ALA A 29 -1.12 -11.14 -13.17
N ILE A 30 -2.28 -10.67 -13.66
CA ILE A 30 -3.24 -11.49 -14.43
C ILE A 30 -2.63 -11.89 -15.77
N ALA A 31 -2.02 -10.95 -16.51
CA ALA A 31 -1.40 -11.25 -17.79
C ALA A 31 -0.30 -12.32 -17.67
N ASN A 32 0.43 -12.34 -16.54
CA ASN A 32 1.42 -13.39 -16.26
C ASN A 32 0.79 -14.78 -16.06
N GLN A 33 -0.49 -14.89 -15.64
CA GLN A 33 -1.16 -16.19 -15.52
C GLN A 33 -1.53 -16.81 -16.87
N ASP A 34 -1.58 -16.00 -17.93
CA ASP A 34 -1.87 -16.44 -19.30
C ASP A 34 -0.61 -16.86 -20.08
N THR A 35 0.58 -16.73 -19.49
CA THR A 35 1.86 -17.12 -20.12
C THR A 35 2.32 -18.51 -19.69
N ASP A 36 3.35 -19.01 -20.36
CA ASP A 36 4.05 -20.23 -19.95
C ASP A 36 4.81 -20.06 -18.61
N ASP A 37 5.07 -18.81 -18.18
CA ASP A 37 5.74 -18.44 -16.91
C ASP A 37 4.75 -18.21 -15.75
N LYS A 38 3.52 -18.73 -15.87
CA LYS A 38 2.49 -18.58 -14.84
C LYS A 38 2.90 -19.20 -13.50
N VAL A 39 2.38 -18.63 -12.42
CA VAL A 39 2.60 -19.18 -11.08
C VAL A 39 1.71 -20.41 -10.88
N GLU A 40 2.31 -21.55 -10.59
CA GLU A 40 1.56 -22.77 -10.28
C GLU A 40 1.09 -22.76 -8.81
N PHE A 41 -0.21 -22.63 -8.60
CA PHE A 41 -0.81 -22.69 -7.27
C PHE A 41 -1.13 -24.12 -6.85
N TYR A 42 -0.85 -24.46 -5.58
CA TYR A 42 -1.29 -25.71 -4.96
C TYR A 42 -2.15 -25.46 -3.71
N PRO A 43 -3.39 -25.97 -3.65
CA PRO A 43 -4.11 -26.68 -4.71
C PRO A 43 -4.48 -25.77 -5.91
N PRO A 44 -4.70 -26.33 -7.12
CA PRO A 44 -4.93 -25.56 -8.36
C PRO A 44 -6.07 -24.55 -8.30
N ARG A 45 -7.12 -24.84 -7.51
CA ARG A 45 -8.28 -23.94 -7.32
C ARG A 45 -7.93 -22.54 -6.79
N PHE A 46 -6.75 -22.37 -6.19
CA PHE A 46 -6.34 -21.06 -5.69
C PHE A 46 -5.98 -20.08 -6.81
N ASN A 47 -5.71 -20.57 -8.03
CA ASN A 47 -5.58 -19.69 -9.18
C ASN A 47 -6.87 -18.90 -9.45
N ASP A 48 -8.02 -19.56 -9.38
CA ASP A 48 -9.32 -18.90 -9.60
C ASP A 48 -9.58 -17.84 -8.51
N THR A 49 -9.19 -18.13 -7.26
CA THR A 49 -9.28 -17.17 -6.16
C THR A 49 -8.37 -15.97 -6.38
N PHE A 50 -7.13 -16.21 -6.82
CA PHE A 50 -6.18 -15.15 -7.15
C PHE A 50 -6.70 -14.25 -8.26
N LEU A 51 -7.17 -14.82 -9.37
CA LEU A 51 -7.72 -14.06 -10.50
C LEU A 51 -8.92 -13.20 -10.06
N GLN A 52 -9.86 -13.77 -9.31
CA GLN A 52 -11.03 -13.05 -8.80
C GLN A 52 -10.63 -11.86 -7.91
N TRP A 53 -9.60 -12.02 -7.07
CA TRP A 53 -9.07 -10.94 -6.23
C TRP A 53 -8.41 -9.83 -7.06
N MET A 54 -7.58 -10.20 -8.04
CA MET A 54 -6.88 -9.24 -8.88
C MET A 54 -7.82 -8.47 -9.81
N GLU A 55 -8.87 -9.10 -10.34
CA GLU A 55 -9.86 -8.46 -11.21
C GLU A 55 -10.65 -7.34 -10.51
N ASN A 56 -10.84 -7.46 -9.19
CA ASN A 56 -11.65 -6.55 -8.38
C ASN A 56 -10.81 -5.75 -7.36
N VAL A 57 -9.51 -5.60 -7.62
CA VAL A 57 -8.61 -4.91 -6.71
C VAL A 57 -8.93 -3.41 -6.63
N HIS A 58 -8.75 -2.84 -5.45
CA HIS A 58 -8.79 -1.40 -5.22
C HIS A 58 -7.40 -0.89 -4.86
N ASP A 59 -7.15 0.41 -5.01
CA ASP A 59 -5.88 1.02 -4.63
C ASP A 59 -5.57 0.73 -3.16
N TRP A 60 -4.37 0.23 -2.92
CA TRP A 60 -3.96 -0.24 -1.61
C TRP A 60 -3.45 0.93 -0.79
N VAL A 61 -4.11 1.18 0.35
CA VAL A 61 -3.63 2.13 1.35
C VAL A 61 -2.41 1.55 2.07
N ILE A 62 -1.24 2.15 1.86
CA ILE A 62 0.04 1.68 2.41
C ILE A 62 0.51 2.43 3.65
N SER A 63 -0.09 3.58 3.99
CA SER A 63 0.25 4.32 5.21
C SER A 63 -0.53 3.85 6.43
N ARG A 64 0.10 3.90 7.60
CA ARG A 64 -0.47 3.50 8.89
C ARG A 64 -0.03 4.49 9.98
N GLN A 65 -0.99 4.95 10.78
CA GLN A 65 -0.74 5.80 11.96
C GLN A 65 -0.36 4.92 13.17
N LEU A 66 0.76 4.20 13.04
CA LEU A 66 1.29 3.30 14.06
C LEU A 66 2.70 3.73 14.43
N TRP A 67 3.13 3.40 15.64
CA TRP A 67 4.50 3.70 16.10
C TRP A 67 5.54 2.72 15.56
N TRP A 68 5.12 1.55 15.10
CA TRP A 68 6.01 0.46 14.69
C TRP A 68 5.82 0.14 13.21
N GLY A 69 6.90 0.27 12.45
CA GLY A 69 6.97 -0.01 11.01
C GLY A 69 8.12 0.76 10.38
N HIS A 70 8.30 0.60 9.07
CA HIS A 70 9.24 1.45 8.33
C HIS A 70 8.61 2.81 8.11
N GLN A 71 9.26 3.88 8.56
CA GLN A 71 8.77 5.24 8.38
C GLN A 71 8.71 5.60 6.89
N ILE A 72 7.64 6.28 6.46
CA ILE A 72 7.45 6.64 5.06
C ILE A 72 8.56 7.64 4.64
N PRO A 73 9.27 7.40 3.52
CA PRO A 73 10.36 8.26 3.06
C PRO A 73 9.83 9.49 2.30
N ALA A 74 8.86 10.19 2.87
CA ALA A 74 8.30 11.42 2.35
C ALA A 74 8.59 12.57 3.32
N TRP A 75 8.95 13.73 2.77
CA TRP A 75 9.45 14.88 3.50
C TRP A 75 8.64 16.10 3.10
N TYR A 76 8.28 16.91 4.09
CA TYR A 76 7.50 18.13 3.91
C TYR A 76 8.24 19.33 4.49
N ASN A 77 8.10 20.50 3.85
CA ASN A 77 8.61 21.75 4.39
C ASN A 77 7.48 22.73 4.74
N ALA A 78 7.83 23.84 5.40
CA ALA A 78 6.86 24.87 5.83
C ALA A 78 6.16 25.59 4.67
N GLU A 79 6.70 25.51 3.45
CA GLU A 79 6.12 26.10 2.23
C GLU A 79 5.06 25.19 1.60
N GLY A 80 4.94 23.95 2.09
CA GLY A 80 4.00 22.94 1.59
C GLY A 80 4.54 22.10 0.44
N GLU A 81 5.85 22.14 0.20
CA GLU A 81 6.49 21.25 -0.76
C GLU A 81 6.61 19.83 -0.18
N MET A 82 6.59 18.84 -1.07
CA MET A 82 6.73 17.42 -0.74
C MET A 82 7.85 16.83 -1.58
N TYR A 83 8.75 16.10 -0.91
CA TYR A 83 9.84 15.36 -1.52
C TYR A 83 9.78 13.90 -1.08
N VAL A 84 10.10 12.95 -1.99
CA VAL A 84 10.13 11.52 -1.67
C VAL A 84 11.53 10.98 -1.95
N GLY A 85 12.17 10.46 -0.91
CA GLY A 85 13.54 9.93 -0.96
C GLY A 85 13.92 9.31 0.39
N GLU A 86 14.81 8.31 0.35
CA GLU A 86 15.27 7.60 1.55
C GLU A 86 15.94 8.53 2.58
N GLU A 87 16.61 9.58 2.09
CA GLU A 87 17.22 10.62 2.90
C GLU A 87 16.51 11.96 2.70
N ALA A 88 16.65 12.86 3.67
CA ALA A 88 16.13 14.21 3.56
C ALA A 88 16.80 14.95 2.38
N PRO A 89 16.05 15.79 1.65
CA PRO A 89 16.64 16.66 0.65
C PRO A 89 17.56 17.70 1.30
N GLU A 90 18.48 18.27 0.51
CA GLU A 90 19.41 19.28 1.03
C GLU A 90 18.68 20.52 1.57
N GLY A 91 19.13 21.03 2.71
CA GLY A 91 18.58 22.21 3.38
C GLY A 91 17.89 21.90 4.70
N ASP A 92 17.75 22.92 5.54
CA ASP A 92 17.04 22.81 6.82
C ASP A 92 15.52 22.99 6.63
N GLY A 93 14.73 22.49 7.57
CA GLY A 93 13.28 22.73 7.62
C GLY A 93 12.40 21.65 6.99
N TRP A 94 12.98 20.52 6.61
CA TRP A 94 12.24 19.32 6.20
C TRP A 94 11.84 18.47 7.40
N THR A 95 10.60 18.02 7.40
CA THR A 95 10.04 17.09 8.39
C THR A 95 9.56 15.85 7.66
N GLN A 96 10.01 14.68 8.10
CA GLN A 96 9.56 13.41 7.54
C GLN A 96 8.11 13.12 7.95
N ASP A 97 7.35 12.45 7.10
CA ASP A 97 6.03 11.91 7.41
C ASP A 97 6.11 11.01 8.66
N GLU A 98 5.20 11.19 9.60
CA GLU A 98 5.17 10.43 10.86
C GLU A 98 4.52 9.04 10.68
N ASP A 99 3.82 8.82 9.56
CA ASP A 99 3.22 7.52 9.24
C ASP A 99 4.29 6.45 8.93
N VAL A 100 3.91 5.19 9.15
CA VAL A 100 4.70 4.01 8.78
C VAL A 100 4.03 3.23 7.66
N LEU A 101 4.83 2.44 6.94
CA LEU A 101 4.35 1.52 5.91
C LEU A 101 3.60 0.33 6.53
N ASP A 102 2.58 -0.14 5.80
CA ASP A 102 1.82 -1.34 6.10
C ASP A 102 2.69 -2.60 6.18
N THR A 103 2.35 -3.51 7.10
CA THR A 103 3.04 -4.79 7.35
C THR A 103 2.07 -5.96 7.20
#